data_AF-A0A803NV53-F1
#
_entry.id   AF-A0A803NV53-F1
#
_cell.length_a   1.000
_cell.length_b   1.000
_cell.length_c   1.000
_cell.angle_alpha   90.00
_cell.angle_beta   90.00
_cell.angle_gamma   90.00
#
_symmetry.space_group_name_H-M   'P 1'
#
loop_
_entity.id
_entity.type
_entity.pdbx_description
1 polymer ?
#
loop_
_entity_poly.entity_id
_entity_poly.type
_entity_poly.pdbx_seq_one_letter_code
_entity_poly.pdbx_strand_id
1 'polypeptide(L)'
;MAKKRDRRVASGANRPKDRVEPLTQPDRHGGSASSDRRLIIIIFVFFIVSPAISIFVYRIKYASGTNRTGSSVYQRGLVKPDVNYQEILDENTKVSENTSGRHHTFPVLAYITPWNSRGYESAKRFNSKFTHLSPVWYDLKSQGSDLILEGRHNADIGWISELRMAGDAMVLPRVVLEAFPSDLLRKKKQRSRAINLIVDECKEMGYDGIVLESWSRWAAYGILNDPSMRNSALKFIKQLGDAMHAVNSEQTNKRSLQLIYVIGPPRSETLQEYDFGPRDLKNLDDAVDGFSLMTYDFSGPQNPGPNAPLKWISATMELLLGSTSNGVRHLSHKIFLGINFYGNDFIVSRGEGGDGGGGAITGSDYLSLLKKHRPVLQWEERSEEHLFFYPDDNHINHAVFYPSLLSISVRLEEARKWGCGISIWEIGQGLDYFFDLL
;
A
#
# COMPACT_ATOMS: atom_id res chain seq x y z
N MET A 1 -30.44 -53.48 -21.54
CA MET A 1 -30.03 -54.59 -22.43
C MET A 1 -29.34 -54.02 -23.68
N ALA A 2 -28.89 -54.86 -24.63
CA ALA A 2 -27.87 -54.48 -25.60
C ALA A 2 -28.33 -54.56 -27.08
N LYS A 3 -27.54 -53.92 -27.96
CA LYS A 3 -27.46 -54.09 -29.43
C LYS A 3 -28.68 -53.58 -30.25
N LYS A 4 -28.58 -53.38 -31.59
CA LYS A 4 -27.55 -52.80 -32.50
C LYS A 4 -28.09 -52.94 -33.95
N ARG A 5 -27.72 -52.01 -34.86
CA ARG A 5 -27.58 -52.26 -36.33
C ARG A 5 -28.88 -52.57 -37.12
N ASP A 6 -28.95 -52.52 -38.46
CA ASP A 6 -28.07 -51.96 -39.52
C ASP A 6 -28.84 -51.72 -40.84
N ARG A 7 -28.24 -50.93 -41.77
CA ARG A 7 -28.29 -51.08 -43.26
C ARG A 7 -29.62 -50.84 -44.02
N ARG A 8 -29.67 -49.91 -45.00
CA ARG A 8 -29.12 -49.84 -46.40
C ARG A 8 -29.94 -50.61 -47.45
N VAL A 9 -30.22 -49.98 -48.60
CA VAL A 9 -29.75 -50.29 -49.99
C VAL A 9 -30.42 -49.29 -50.98
N ALA A 10 -29.94 -49.18 -52.23
CA ALA A 10 -30.37 -48.21 -53.25
C ALA A 10 -30.34 -48.81 -54.68
N SER A 11 -30.62 -48.00 -55.71
CA SER A 11 -30.12 -48.03 -57.12
C SER A 11 -31.18 -48.04 -58.26
N GLY A 12 -30.74 -47.67 -59.48
CA GLY A 12 -31.54 -47.50 -60.73
C GLY A 12 -31.84 -46.03 -61.06
N ALA A 13 -31.23 -45.29 -62.01
CA ALA A 13 -30.36 -45.52 -63.18
C ALA A 13 -31.07 -45.66 -64.56
N ASN A 14 -30.86 -44.69 -65.48
CA ASN A 14 -30.54 -44.91 -66.91
C ASN A 14 -30.27 -43.61 -67.73
N ARG A 15 -29.73 -43.78 -68.95
CA ARG A 15 -29.34 -42.80 -70.02
C ARG A 15 -30.01 -43.26 -71.36
N PRO A 16 -29.88 -42.66 -72.59
CA PRO A 16 -28.66 -42.01 -73.18
C PRO A 16 -28.83 -40.88 -74.27
N LYS A 17 -27.66 -40.33 -74.70
CA LYS A 17 -27.15 -39.89 -76.07
C LYS A 17 -28.06 -39.35 -77.20
N ASP A 18 -27.58 -38.53 -78.15
CA ASP A 18 -26.17 -38.24 -78.63
C ASP A 18 -25.87 -36.69 -78.73
N ARG A 19 -24.99 -35.97 -79.50
CA ARG A 19 -24.35 -35.93 -80.87
C ARG A 19 -25.28 -35.37 -81.99
N VAL A 20 -24.93 -34.44 -82.92
CA VAL A 20 -23.84 -34.22 -83.94
C VAL A 20 -23.80 -32.71 -84.37
N GLU A 21 -22.88 -32.07 -85.13
CA GLU A 21 -21.40 -32.04 -85.39
C GLU A 21 -21.01 -30.65 -86.04
N PRO A 22 -19.73 -30.26 -86.34
CA PRO A 22 -19.32 -28.85 -86.62
C PRO A 22 -18.87 -28.44 -88.07
N LEU A 23 -18.76 -27.11 -88.36
CA LEU A 23 -18.01 -26.55 -89.54
C LEU A 23 -17.35 -25.15 -89.34
N THR A 24 -16.02 -25.08 -89.59
CA THR A 24 -15.12 -23.97 -90.04
C THR A 24 -14.92 -22.61 -89.32
N GLN A 25 -13.62 -22.23 -89.29
CA GLN A 25 -12.89 -20.99 -88.93
C GLN A 25 -13.21 -19.76 -89.86
N PRO A 26 -12.74 -18.50 -89.61
CA PRO A 26 -11.35 -18.14 -89.22
C PRO A 26 -11.14 -17.06 -88.14
N ASP A 27 -9.87 -16.89 -87.77
CA ASP A 27 -9.36 -16.07 -86.66
C ASP A 27 -9.39 -14.55 -86.86
N ARG A 28 -9.35 -13.81 -85.73
CA ARG A 28 -8.62 -12.54 -85.61
C ARG A 28 -8.16 -12.29 -84.17
N HIS A 29 -6.85 -12.38 -83.93
CA HIS A 29 -6.22 -11.90 -82.69
C HIS A 29 -6.18 -10.36 -82.66
N GLY A 30 -6.41 -9.76 -81.48
CA GLY A 30 -6.18 -8.33 -81.22
C GLY A 30 -7.12 -7.72 -80.18
N GLY A 31 -6.80 -7.84 -78.89
CA GLY A 31 -7.59 -7.14 -77.85
C GLY A 31 -7.19 -7.33 -76.37
N SER A 32 -6.72 -8.51 -75.95
CA SER A 32 -6.69 -8.89 -74.52
C SER A 32 -5.83 -7.98 -73.61
N ALA A 33 -4.56 -7.77 -73.97
CA ALA A 33 -3.52 -7.30 -73.04
C ALA A 33 -3.77 -5.91 -72.38
N SER A 34 -4.62 -5.06 -72.96
CA SER A 34 -5.02 -3.78 -72.36
C SER A 34 -6.14 -3.95 -71.32
N SER A 35 -7.10 -4.82 -71.61
CA SER A 35 -8.20 -5.17 -70.70
C SER A 35 -7.67 -5.86 -69.45
N ASP A 36 -6.81 -6.87 -69.62
CA ASP A 36 -6.27 -7.68 -68.52
C ASP A 36 -5.44 -6.82 -67.55
N ARG A 37 -4.62 -5.88 -68.06
CA ARG A 37 -3.89 -4.92 -67.21
C ARG A 37 -4.82 -4.01 -66.43
N ARG A 38 -5.90 -3.51 -67.02
CA ARG A 38 -6.90 -2.69 -66.29
C ARG A 38 -7.62 -3.52 -65.23
N LEU A 39 -8.02 -4.75 -65.54
CA LEU A 39 -8.68 -5.64 -64.59
C LEU A 39 -7.77 -5.99 -63.40
N ILE A 40 -6.50 -6.31 -63.66
CA ILE A 40 -5.49 -6.56 -62.61
C ILE A 40 -5.30 -5.32 -61.73
N ILE A 41 -5.19 -4.12 -62.31
CA ILE A 41 -5.06 -2.86 -61.54
C ILE A 41 -6.31 -2.61 -60.68
N ILE A 42 -7.52 -2.81 -61.22
CA ILE A 42 -8.78 -2.68 -60.49
C ILE A 42 -8.82 -3.67 -59.31
N ILE A 43 -8.44 -4.93 -59.54
CA ILE A 43 -8.40 -5.95 -58.48
C ILE A 43 -7.36 -5.57 -57.40
N PHE A 44 -6.17 -5.13 -57.79
CA PHE A 44 -5.13 -4.72 -56.83
C PHE A 44 -5.57 -3.52 -55.99
N VAL A 45 -6.23 -2.53 -56.61
CA VAL A 45 -6.76 -1.35 -55.91
C VAL A 45 -7.91 -1.72 -54.98
N PHE A 46 -8.90 -2.51 -55.41
CA PHE A 46 -10.09 -2.81 -54.61
C PHE A 46 -9.92 -3.94 -53.57
N PHE A 47 -9.03 -4.91 -53.80
CA PHE A 47 -8.84 -6.06 -52.90
C PHE A 47 -7.54 -6.05 -52.09
N ILE A 48 -6.58 -5.16 -52.39
CA ILE A 48 -5.34 -5.01 -51.62
C ILE A 48 -5.20 -3.59 -51.07
N VAL A 49 -5.21 -2.57 -51.94
CA VAL A 49 -4.99 -1.18 -51.50
C VAL A 49 -6.15 -0.65 -50.66
N SER A 50 -7.41 -0.81 -51.10
CA SER A 50 -8.57 -0.33 -50.37
C SER A 50 -8.73 -1.01 -49.00
N PRO A 51 -8.61 -2.35 -48.84
CA PRO A 51 -8.64 -2.98 -47.53
C PRO A 51 -7.46 -2.57 -46.64
N ALA A 52 -6.24 -2.40 -47.19
CA ALA A 52 -5.10 -1.90 -46.44
C ALA A 52 -5.32 -0.47 -45.93
N ILE A 53 -5.86 0.43 -46.76
CA ILE A 53 -6.24 1.78 -46.35
C ILE A 53 -7.39 1.75 -45.33
N SER A 54 -8.41 0.90 -45.51
CA SER A 54 -9.48 0.73 -44.52
C SER A 54 -8.96 0.21 -43.18
N ILE A 55 -8.00 -0.74 -43.17
CA ILE A 55 -7.35 -1.22 -41.94
C ILE A 55 -6.47 -0.14 -41.30
N PHE A 56 -5.77 0.66 -42.10
CA PHE A 56 -4.94 1.77 -41.61
C PHE A 56 -5.78 2.92 -41.02
N VAL A 57 -6.85 3.31 -41.71
CA VAL A 57 -7.83 4.30 -41.22
C VAL A 57 -8.62 3.76 -40.03
N TYR A 58 -8.94 2.46 -40.00
CA TYR A 58 -9.54 1.81 -38.83
C TYR A 58 -8.56 1.86 -37.64
N ARG A 59 -7.28 1.55 -37.84
CA ARG A 59 -6.26 1.72 -36.79
C ARG A 59 -6.15 3.18 -36.34
N ILE A 60 -6.15 4.17 -37.24
CA ILE A 60 -6.08 5.58 -36.85
C ILE A 60 -7.34 6.06 -36.11
N LYS A 61 -8.55 5.58 -36.47
CA LYS A 61 -9.81 5.96 -35.81
C LYS A 61 -10.17 5.16 -34.56
N TYR A 62 -9.70 3.90 -34.44
CA TYR A 62 -10.10 2.96 -33.39
C TYR A 62 -8.95 2.39 -32.55
N ALA A 63 -7.67 2.69 -32.87
CA ALA A 63 -6.57 2.55 -31.90
C ALA A 63 -6.40 3.80 -31.02
N SER A 64 -7.26 4.81 -31.18
CA SER A 64 -7.50 5.86 -30.18
C SER A 64 -8.13 5.23 -28.92
N GLY A 65 -7.30 4.74 -28.01
CA GLY A 65 -7.74 4.29 -26.68
C GLY A 65 -7.88 2.77 -26.51
N THR A 66 -6.81 2.01 -26.71
CA THR A 66 -6.61 0.85 -25.84
C THR A 66 -6.40 1.38 -24.43
N ASN A 67 -7.39 1.25 -23.55
CA ASN A 67 -7.35 1.83 -22.21
C ASN A 67 -6.11 1.35 -21.45
N ARG A 68 -5.29 2.29 -20.97
CA ARG A 68 -4.10 2.00 -20.12
C ARG A 68 -4.47 1.66 -18.67
N THR A 69 -5.75 1.54 -18.34
CA THR A 69 -6.26 1.07 -17.04
C THR A 69 -5.76 -0.32 -16.69
N GLY A 70 -5.55 -1.21 -17.68
CA GLY A 70 -4.96 -2.52 -17.47
C GLY A 70 -3.45 -2.54 -17.20
N SER A 71 -2.80 -1.39 -16.96
CA SER A 71 -1.35 -1.28 -16.79
C SER A 71 -0.94 -0.55 -15.50
N SER A 72 0.00 -1.13 -14.75
CA SER A 72 0.44 -0.58 -13.46
C SER A 72 1.22 0.73 -13.63
N VAL A 73 1.37 1.50 -12.55
CA VAL A 73 2.15 2.77 -12.55
C VAL A 73 3.57 2.62 -13.11
N TYR A 74 4.23 1.47 -12.91
CA TYR A 74 5.53 1.15 -13.51
C TYR A 74 5.43 1.02 -15.05
N GLN A 75 4.42 0.30 -15.55
CA GLN A 75 4.18 0.11 -16.99
C GLN A 75 3.71 1.41 -17.68
N ARG A 76 3.02 2.29 -16.93
CA ARG A 76 2.64 3.64 -17.38
C ARG A 76 3.80 4.64 -17.38
N GLY A 77 4.94 4.31 -16.75
CA GLY A 77 6.12 5.18 -16.67
C GLY A 77 6.01 6.33 -15.66
N LEU A 78 5.14 6.18 -14.65
CA LEU A 78 4.82 7.23 -13.67
C LEU A 78 5.75 7.24 -12.45
N VAL A 79 6.60 6.21 -12.29
CA VAL A 79 7.58 6.09 -11.21
C VAL A 79 8.90 6.71 -11.68
N LYS A 80 9.05 8.03 -11.50
CA LYS A 80 10.15 8.85 -12.06
C LYS A 80 10.39 10.13 -11.24
N PRO A 81 11.54 10.81 -11.38
CA PRO A 81 11.82 12.08 -10.68
C PRO A 81 11.23 13.29 -11.41
N ASP A 82 11.12 13.27 -12.73
CA ASP A 82 10.50 14.33 -13.54
C ASP A 82 8.97 14.16 -13.61
N VAL A 83 8.27 14.71 -12.62
CA VAL A 83 6.82 14.58 -12.43
C VAL A 83 6.15 15.94 -12.55
N ASN A 84 5.12 16.02 -13.40
CA ASN A 84 4.35 17.24 -13.60
C ASN A 84 3.10 17.25 -12.70
N TYR A 85 2.74 18.41 -12.12
CA TYR A 85 1.51 18.53 -11.33
C TYR A 85 0.27 18.06 -12.11
N GLN A 86 0.20 18.33 -13.42
CA GLN A 86 -0.92 17.92 -14.26
C GLN A 86 -0.98 16.40 -14.44
N GLU A 87 0.17 15.74 -14.55
CA GLU A 87 0.25 14.27 -14.65
C GLU A 87 -0.27 13.62 -13.36
N ILE A 88 0.04 14.18 -12.19
CA ILE A 88 -0.54 13.76 -10.91
C ILE A 88 -2.06 14.00 -10.91
N LEU A 89 -2.52 15.20 -11.28
CA LEU A 89 -3.95 15.52 -11.33
C LEU A 89 -4.75 14.59 -12.27
N ASP A 90 -4.12 14.14 -13.36
CA ASP A 90 -4.74 13.25 -14.34
C ASP A 90 -4.65 11.77 -13.95
N GLU A 91 -3.60 11.31 -13.26
CA GLU A 91 -3.35 9.88 -12.99
C GLU A 91 -3.65 9.41 -11.55
N ASN A 92 -3.77 10.31 -10.55
CA ASN A 92 -3.86 9.94 -9.12
C ASN A 92 -4.99 8.95 -8.74
N THR A 93 -6.11 8.94 -9.48
CA THR A 93 -7.25 8.03 -9.28
C THR A 93 -7.18 6.75 -10.11
N LYS A 94 -6.27 6.69 -11.09
CA LYS A 94 -6.15 5.57 -12.04
C LYS A 94 -5.26 4.48 -11.43
N VAL A 95 -5.89 3.35 -11.12
CA VAL A 95 -5.23 2.10 -10.67
C VAL A 95 -5.28 1.04 -11.76
N SER A 96 -4.45 0.03 -11.63
CA SER A 96 -4.47 -1.22 -12.40
C SER A 96 -5.83 -1.91 -12.30
N GLU A 97 -6.34 -2.43 -13.42
CA GLU A 97 -7.52 -3.31 -13.47
C GLU A 97 -7.37 -4.56 -12.57
N ASN A 98 -6.13 -5.04 -12.38
CA ASN A 98 -5.84 -6.06 -11.37
C ASN A 98 -5.47 -5.39 -10.04
N THR A 99 -6.49 -4.92 -9.29
CA THR A 99 -6.31 -4.37 -7.94
C THR A 99 -5.90 -5.43 -6.91
N SER A 100 -6.06 -6.73 -7.22
CA SER A 100 -5.73 -7.82 -6.32
C SER A 100 -4.25 -8.25 -6.35
N GLY A 101 -3.54 -7.94 -7.45
CA GLY A 101 -2.14 -8.33 -7.65
C GLY A 101 -1.17 -7.59 -6.74
N ARG A 102 -0.20 -8.31 -6.18
CA ARG A 102 0.85 -7.76 -5.30
C ARG A 102 2.19 -7.57 -6.03
N HIS A 103 2.80 -6.41 -5.84
CA HIS A 103 4.16 -6.06 -6.26
C HIS A 103 5.16 -6.00 -5.08
N HIS A 104 4.67 -5.99 -3.84
CA HIS A 104 5.45 -6.07 -2.61
C HIS A 104 5.09 -7.36 -1.85
N THR A 105 6.03 -8.30 -1.82
CA THR A 105 5.81 -9.68 -1.32
C THR A 105 6.01 -9.85 0.19
N PHE A 106 6.66 -8.89 0.86
CA PHE A 106 6.82 -8.89 2.31
C PHE A 106 5.53 -8.46 3.02
N PRO A 107 5.39 -8.64 4.34
CA PRO A 107 4.21 -8.23 5.09
C PRO A 107 3.89 -6.73 4.95
N VAL A 108 2.61 -6.39 4.85
CA VAL A 108 2.13 -5.00 4.72
C VAL A 108 1.09 -4.75 5.82
N LEU A 109 1.44 -3.88 6.75
CA LEU A 109 0.53 -3.32 7.74
C LEU A 109 -0.03 -1.98 7.21
N ALA A 110 -1.33 -1.76 7.32
CA ALA A 110 -1.95 -0.48 7.01
C ALA A 110 -2.82 -0.02 8.18
N TYR A 111 -2.64 1.23 8.60
CA TYR A 111 -3.51 1.89 9.58
C TYR A 111 -4.74 2.49 8.90
N ILE A 112 -5.86 2.54 9.61
CA ILE A 112 -7.13 3.13 9.17
C ILE A 112 -7.68 3.99 10.31
N THR A 113 -7.99 5.26 10.07
CA THR A 113 -8.49 6.16 11.14
C THR A 113 -9.96 6.55 10.95
N PRO A 114 -10.77 6.65 12.03
CA PRO A 114 -12.17 7.10 11.94
C PRO A 114 -12.38 8.47 11.27
N TRP A 115 -11.40 9.37 11.38
CA TRP A 115 -11.47 10.71 10.79
C TRP A 115 -11.12 10.75 9.29
N ASN A 116 -10.46 9.74 8.73
CA ASN A 116 -10.12 9.65 7.30
C ASN A 116 -10.90 8.51 6.64
N SER A 117 -12.24 8.63 6.58
CA SER A 117 -13.16 7.55 6.18
C SER A 117 -12.83 6.83 4.84
N ARG A 118 -12.14 7.49 3.90
CA ARG A 118 -11.59 6.85 2.68
C ARG A 118 -10.78 5.57 2.98
N GLY A 119 -10.09 5.50 4.13
CA GLY A 119 -9.28 4.35 4.51
C GLY A 119 -10.09 3.05 4.67
N TYR A 120 -11.36 3.13 5.07
CA TYR A 120 -12.25 1.97 5.20
C TYR A 120 -12.62 1.37 3.83
N GLU A 121 -12.77 2.22 2.80
CA GLU A 121 -13.01 1.79 1.43
C GLU A 121 -11.71 1.34 0.73
N SER A 122 -10.57 2.01 0.99
CA SER A 122 -9.24 1.54 0.57
C SER A 122 -8.94 0.13 1.10
N ALA A 123 -9.23 -0.14 2.38
CA ALA A 123 -9.03 -1.43 3.02
C ALA A 123 -9.83 -2.57 2.35
N LYS A 124 -11.07 -2.29 1.91
CA LYS A 124 -11.91 -3.25 1.17
C LYS A 124 -11.43 -3.42 -0.27
N ARG A 125 -11.27 -2.33 -1.00
CA ARG A 125 -10.93 -2.32 -2.45
C ARG A 125 -9.55 -2.92 -2.76
N PHE A 126 -8.60 -2.80 -1.83
CA PHE A 126 -7.23 -3.25 -1.98
C PHE A 126 -6.83 -4.35 -0.97
N ASN A 127 -7.80 -5.03 -0.35
CA ASN A 127 -7.58 -5.97 0.76
C ASN A 127 -6.37 -6.90 0.58
N SER A 128 -6.29 -7.59 -0.57
CA SER A 128 -5.23 -8.57 -0.86
C SER A 128 -3.82 -7.99 -1.06
N LYS A 129 -3.66 -6.66 -1.06
CA LYS A 129 -2.34 -5.99 -1.02
C LYS A 129 -1.81 -5.83 0.42
N PHE A 130 -2.68 -5.97 1.41
CA PHE A 130 -2.33 -5.93 2.83
C PHE A 130 -2.16 -7.35 3.40
N THR A 131 -1.43 -7.46 4.52
CA THR A 131 -1.46 -8.65 5.38
C THR A 131 -2.11 -8.34 6.73
N HIS A 132 -2.00 -7.09 7.19
CA HIS A 132 -2.58 -6.61 8.45
C HIS A 132 -3.29 -5.27 8.23
N LEU A 133 -4.53 -5.17 8.71
CA LEU A 133 -5.33 -3.96 8.74
C LEU A 133 -5.53 -3.55 10.20
N SER A 134 -5.04 -2.36 10.56
CA SER A 134 -5.06 -1.86 11.94
C SER A 134 -5.96 -0.63 12.06
N PRO A 135 -7.28 -0.82 12.26
CA PRO A 135 -8.17 0.28 12.56
C PRO A 135 -7.81 0.92 13.91
N VAL A 136 -7.78 2.26 13.92
CA VAL A 136 -7.39 3.07 15.07
C VAL A 136 -8.62 3.39 15.90
N TRP A 137 -8.96 2.48 16.82
CA TRP A 137 -10.20 2.54 17.60
C TRP A 137 -10.00 2.67 19.11
N TYR A 138 -8.95 2.07 19.69
CA TYR A 138 -8.92 1.75 21.13
C TYR A 138 -7.85 2.49 21.95
N ASP A 139 -8.23 2.90 23.17
CA ASP A 139 -7.31 3.37 24.21
C ASP A 139 -7.51 2.57 25.51
N LEU A 140 -6.44 2.03 26.08
CA LEU A 140 -6.44 1.48 27.44
C LEU A 140 -6.07 2.58 28.44
N LYS A 141 -7.03 3.02 29.25
CA LYS A 141 -6.94 4.16 30.16
C LYS A 141 -7.11 3.76 31.63
N SER A 142 -6.63 4.63 32.52
CA SER A 142 -6.84 4.51 33.97
C SER A 142 -8.16 5.16 34.39
N GLN A 143 -9.02 4.40 35.06
CA GLN A 143 -10.30 4.86 35.60
C GLN A 143 -10.26 4.76 37.14
N GLY A 144 -9.84 5.85 37.79
CA GLY A 144 -9.61 5.85 39.24
C GLY A 144 -8.51 4.87 39.65
N SER A 145 -8.84 3.88 40.47
CA SER A 145 -7.92 2.80 40.88
C SER A 145 -7.89 1.62 39.90
N ASP A 146 -8.56 1.74 38.75
CA ASP A 146 -8.89 0.62 37.85
C ASP A 146 -8.53 0.89 36.39
N LEU A 147 -8.82 -0.06 35.49
CA LEU A 147 -8.55 0.05 34.05
C LEU A 147 -9.82 -0.15 33.20
N ILE A 148 -9.92 0.65 32.14
CA ILE A 148 -10.96 0.60 31.11
C ILE A 148 -10.31 0.56 29.72
N LEU A 149 -10.90 -0.21 28.80
CA LEU A 149 -10.59 -0.17 27.38
C LEU A 149 -11.70 0.65 26.70
N GLU A 150 -11.38 1.87 26.29
CA GLU A 150 -12.31 2.75 25.58
C GLU A 150 -12.20 2.52 24.07
N GLY A 151 -13.26 2.89 23.33
CA GLY A 151 -13.22 2.94 21.86
C GLY A 151 -14.03 1.88 21.11
N ARG A 152 -14.60 0.87 21.79
CA ARG A 152 -15.45 -0.18 21.15
C ARG A 152 -16.61 0.40 20.31
N HIS A 153 -17.10 1.60 20.61
CA HIS A 153 -18.13 2.29 19.83
C HIS A 153 -17.70 2.68 18.40
N ASN A 154 -16.39 2.68 18.11
CA ASN A 154 -15.85 2.90 16.76
C ASN A 154 -15.72 1.60 15.94
N ALA A 155 -15.86 0.43 16.58
CA ALA A 155 -15.64 -0.86 15.94
C ALA A 155 -16.85 -1.29 15.10
N ASP A 156 -16.63 -1.45 13.80
CA ASP A 156 -17.67 -1.84 12.84
C ASP A 156 -17.55 -3.33 12.47
N ILE A 157 -18.43 -4.15 13.07
CA ILE A 157 -18.54 -5.59 12.81
C ILE A 157 -18.99 -5.88 11.37
N GLY A 158 -19.79 -4.99 10.76
CA GLY A 158 -20.20 -5.08 9.36
C GLY A 158 -18.99 -4.91 8.43
N TRP A 159 -18.20 -3.85 8.63
CA TRP A 159 -16.97 -3.63 7.88
C TRP A 159 -15.94 -4.76 8.05
N ILE A 160 -15.78 -5.30 9.27
CA ILE A 160 -14.92 -6.48 9.51
C ILE A 160 -15.40 -7.70 8.71
N SER A 161 -16.73 -7.91 8.62
CA SER A 161 -17.31 -8.96 7.79
C SER A 161 -17.10 -8.69 6.29
N GLU A 162 -17.19 -7.44 5.83
CA GLU A 162 -16.88 -7.06 4.45
C GLU A 162 -15.39 -7.29 4.11
N LEU A 163 -14.46 -6.95 4.99
CA LEU A 163 -13.03 -7.24 4.82
C LEU A 163 -12.77 -8.74 4.66
N ARG A 164 -13.39 -9.57 5.52
CA ARG A 164 -13.25 -11.04 5.48
C ARG A 164 -13.93 -11.69 4.26
N MET A 165 -14.79 -10.97 3.55
CA MET A 165 -15.29 -11.37 2.22
C MET A 165 -14.42 -10.83 1.08
N ALA A 166 -13.66 -9.75 1.29
CA ALA A 166 -12.77 -9.14 0.31
C ALA A 166 -11.39 -9.80 0.21
N GLY A 167 -10.90 -10.44 1.28
CA GLY A 167 -9.66 -11.22 1.26
C GLY A 167 -9.13 -11.61 2.65
N ASP A 168 -7.90 -12.14 2.66
CA ASP A 168 -7.26 -12.78 3.84
C ASP A 168 -6.53 -11.80 4.79
N ALA A 169 -6.63 -10.48 4.60
CA ALA A 169 -5.94 -9.50 5.44
C ALA A 169 -6.48 -9.52 6.89
N MET A 170 -5.59 -9.74 7.85
CA MET A 170 -5.93 -9.94 9.27
C MET A 170 -6.25 -8.61 9.96
N VAL A 171 -7.28 -8.56 10.81
CA VAL A 171 -7.72 -7.35 11.50
C VAL A 171 -7.09 -7.26 12.89
N LEU A 172 -6.16 -6.32 13.06
CA LEU A 172 -5.37 -6.09 14.27
C LEU A 172 -5.55 -4.65 14.77
N PRO A 173 -6.64 -4.30 15.48
CA PRO A 173 -6.90 -2.91 15.88
C PRO A 173 -5.76 -2.29 16.70
N ARG A 174 -5.53 -0.99 16.53
CA ARG A 174 -4.55 -0.26 17.34
C ARG A 174 -5.11 -0.01 18.73
N VAL A 175 -4.36 -0.44 19.75
CA VAL A 175 -4.60 -0.14 21.17
C VAL A 175 -3.49 0.81 21.65
N VAL A 176 -3.86 2.05 22.00
CA VAL A 176 -2.94 2.98 22.69
C VAL A 176 -2.98 2.71 24.18
N LEU A 177 -1.82 2.64 24.82
CA LEU A 177 -1.72 2.45 26.26
C LEU A 177 -1.50 3.80 26.97
N GLU A 178 -2.59 4.44 27.38
CA GLU A 178 -2.57 5.74 28.07
C GLU A 178 -2.62 5.63 29.60
N ALA A 179 -2.98 4.46 30.14
CA ALA A 179 -3.01 4.16 31.57
C ALA A 179 -1.68 4.47 32.28
N PHE A 180 -1.77 5.03 33.49
CA PHE A 180 -0.60 5.52 34.24
C PHE A 180 0.48 4.43 34.43
N PRO A 181 1.69 4.57 33.84
CA PRO A 181 2.62 3.44 33.73
C PRO A 181 3.11 2.90 35.09
N SER A 182 3.27 3.77 36.08
CA SER A 182 3.67 3.37 37.44
C SER A 182 2.67 2.44 38.12
N ASP A 183 1.36 2.66 37.91
CA ASP A 183 0.30 1.83 38.47
C ASP A 183 0.14 0.53 37.70
N LEU A 184 0.10 0.60 36.37
CA LEU A 184 0.00 -0.57 35.50
C LEU A 184 1.18 -1.52 35.72
N LEU A 185 2.40 -1.03 35.51
CA LEU A 185 3.57 -1.89 35.34
C LEU A 185 4.07 -2.47 36.67
N ARG A 186 3.95 -1.76 37.79
CA ARG A 186 4.37 -2.26 39.10
C ARG A 186 3.38 -3.30 39.65
N LYS A 187 2.07 -3.03 39.58
CA LYS A 187 1.04 -3.85 40.24
C LYS A 187 0.67 -5.09 39.39
N LYS A 188 1.01 -6.31 39.84
CA LYS A 188 0.67 -7.56 39.12
C LYS A 188 -0.81 -7.65 38.73
N LYS A 189 -1.72 -7.24 39.61
CA LYS A 189 -3.18 -7.22 39.35
C LYS A 189 -3.53 -6.31 38.16
N GLN A 190 -2.89 -5.15 38.02
CA GLN A 190 -3.16 -4.23 36.92
C GLN A 190 -2.61 -4.75 35.59
N ARG A 191 -1.38 -5.30 35.56
CA ARG A 191 -0.88 -5.98 34.36
C ARG A 191 -1.82 -7.09 33.90
N SER A 192 -2.27 -7.97 34.80
CA SER A 192 -3.25 -9.02 34.46
C SER A 192 -4.59 -8.45 33.99
N ARG A 193 -5.10 -7.36 34.59
CA ARG A 193 -6.36 -6.74 34.12
C ARG A 193 -6.22 -6.14 32.72
N ALA A 194 -5.13 -5.43 32.43
CA ALA A 194 -4.86 -4.88 31.11
C ALA A 194 -4.79 -5.98 30.04
N ILE A 195 -4.08 -7.08 30.34
CA ILE A 195 -3.99 -8.25 29.46
C ILE A 195 -5.36 -8.85 29.22
N ASN A 196 -6.15 -9.11 30.27
CA ASN A 196 -7.51 -9.66 30.11
C ASN A 196 -8.41 -8.73 29.28
N LEU A 197 -8.46 -7.43 29.57
CA LEU A 197 -9.29 -6.47 28.80
C LEU A 197 -8.98 -6.52 27.30
N ILE A 198 -7.70 -6.54 26.93
CA ILE A 198 -7.26 -6.58 25.53
C ILE A 198 -7.55 -7.95 24.89
N VAL A 199 -7.24 -9.04 25.58
CA VAL A 199 -7.38 -10.41 25.09
C VAL A 199 -8.85 -10.83 24.97
N ASP A 200 -9.71 -10.37 25.88
CA ASP A 200 -11.15 -10.67 25.87
C ASP A 200 -11.89 -9.80 24.83
N GLU A 201 -11.49 -8.53 24.61
CA GLU A 201 -11.96 -7.73 23.47
C GLU A 201 -11.68 -8.43 22.12
N CYS A 202 -10.48 -9.01 21.96
CA CYS A 202 -10.13 -9.75 20.74
C CYS A 202 -11.01 -10.98 20.52
N LYS A 203 -11.43 -11.67 21.58
CA LYS A 203 -12.35 -12.82 21.49
C LYS A 203 -13.78 -12.38 21.19
N GLU A 204 -14.28 -11.37 21.89
CA GLU A 204 -15.66 -10.88 21.76
C GLU A 204 -15.92 -10.27 20.37
N MET A 205 -14.95 -9.52 19.84
CA MET A 205 -15.05 -8.87 18.53
C MET A 205 -14.48 -9.74 17.39
N GLY A 206 -13.87 -10.88 17.71
CA GLY A 206 -13.29 -11.83 16.75
C GLY A 206 -12.09 -11.30 15.97
N TYR A 207 -11.27 -10.43 16.57
CA TYR A 207 -10.05 -9.88 15.98
C TYR A 207 -8.96 -10.95 15.83
N ASP A 208 -8.03 -10.71 14.90
CA ASP A 208 -6.89 -11.61 14.63
C ASP A 208 -5.64 -11.24 15.47
N GLY A 209 -5.70 -10.15 16.22
CA GLY A 209 -4.62 -9.64 17.07
C GLY A 209 -4.78 -8.16 17.40
N ILE A 210 -3.69 -7.48 17.74
CA ILE A 210 -3.65 -6.02 17.96
C ILE A 210 -2.35 -5.40 17.42
N VAL A 211 -2.38 -4.07 17.24
CA VAL A 211 -1.17 -3.24 17.23
C VAL A 211 -1.10 -2.44 18.55
N LEU A 212 -0.15 -2.76 19.43
CA LEU A 212 0.02 -2.07 20.71
C LEU A 212 0.97 -0.86 20.58
N GLU A 213 0.48 0.33 20.94
CA GLU A 213 1.30 1.53 21.08
C GLU A 213 1.46 1.92 22.56
N SER A 214 2.67 1.77 23.10
CA SER A 214 3.00 2.21 24.46
C SER A 214 4.38 2.82 24.63
N TRP A 215 5.35 2.54 23.75
CA TRP A 215 6.74 3.01 23.91
C TRP A 215 6.86 4.54 23.91
N SER A 216 6.17 5.21 22.97
CA SER A 216 6.08 6.67 22.85
C SER A 216 5.61 7.32 24.16
N ARG A 217 4.54 6.77 24.75
CA ARG A 217 3.93 7.26 26.00
C ARG A 217 4.83 6.99 27.20
N TRP A 218 5.44 5.80 27.28
CA TRP A 218 6.40 5.46 28.35
C TRP A 218 7.68 6.31 28.30
N ALA A 219 8.14 6.68 27.09
CA ALA A 219 9.23 7.64 26.91
C ALA A 219 8.85 9.05 27.38
N ALA A 220 7.62 9.52 27.08
CA ALA A 220 7.10 10.80 27.54
C ALA A 220 6.93 10.87 29.07
N TYR A 221 6.48 9.77 29.70
CA TYR A 221 6.46 9.61 31.16
C TYR A 221 7.87 9.42 31.78
N GLY A 222 8.94 9.38 30.98
CA GLY A 222 10.32 9.22 31.45
C GLY A 222 10.67 7.84 32.04
N ILE A 223 9.73 6.89 32.11
CA ILE A 223 9.92 5.62 32.83
C ILE A 223 10.90 4.67 32.13
N LEU A 224 11.24 4.91 30.87
CA LEU A 224 12.25 4.14 30.14
C LEU A 224 13.69 4.46 30.57
N ASN A 225 13.87 5.55 31.33
CA ASN A 225 15.14 5.92 31.96
C ASN A 225 15.41 5.16 33.28
N ASP A 226 14.39 4.52 33.86
CA ASP A 226 14.52 3.67 35.05
C ASP A 226 14.63 2.20 34.59
N PRO A 227 15.78 1.52 34.76
CA PRO A 227 15.95 0.15 34.30
C PRO A 227 14.98 -0.86 34.91
N SER A 228 14.48 -0.62 36.13
CA SER A 228 13.47 -1.46 36.79
C SER A 228 12.09 -1.27 36.15
N MET A 229 11.75 -0.04 35.80
CA MET A 229 10.53 0.28 35.06
C MET A 229 10.58 -0.18 33.60
N ARG A 230 11.69 0.00 32.89
CA ARG A 230 11.91 -0.55 31.54
C ARG A 230 11.79 -2.07 31.53
N ASN A 231 12.42 -2.77 32.48
CA ASN A 231 12.26 -4.22 32.61
C ASN A 231 10.82 -4.63 32.95
N SER A 232 10.09 -3.83 33.75
CA SER A 232 8.67 -4.04 34.02
C SER A 232 7.77 -3.81 32.80
N ALA A 233 8.14 -2.87 31.94
CA ALA A 233 7.48 -2.55 30.67
C ALA A 233 7.68 -3.69 29.64
N LEU A 234 8.92 -4.12 29.41
CA LEU A 234 9.25 -5.26 28.54
C LEU A 234 8.57 -6.55 29.05
N LYS A 235 8.56 -6.75 30.38
CA LYS A 235 7.83 -7.86 30.99
C LYS A 235 6.32 -7.79 30.78
N PHE A 236 5.71 -6.60 30.78
CA PHE A 236 4.30 -6.45 30.45
C PHE A 236 4.00 -6.86 29.01
N ILE A 237 4.82 -6.42 28.04
CA ILE A 237 4.67 -6.83 26.63
C ILE A 237 4.76 -8.35 26.49
N LYS A 238 5.75 -9.00 27.13
CA LYS A 238 5.85 -10.46 27.14
C LYS A 238 4.60 -11.13 27.69
N GLN A 239 4.15 -10.71 28.88
CA GLN A 239 2.96 -11.29 29.52
C GLN A 239 1.67 -11.08 28.69
N LEU A 240 1.63 -10.08 27.80
CA LEU A 240 0.55 -9.90 26.83
C LEU A 240 0.71 -10.84 25.62
N GLY A 241 1.89 -10.90 25.01
CA GLY A 241 2.20 -11.83 23.90
C GLY A 241 1.94 -13.28 24.29
N ASP A 242 2.50 -13.74 25.42
CA ASP A 242 2.26 -15.07 26.02
C ASP A 242 0.74 -15.39 26.11
N ALA A 243 -0.07 -14.40 26.50
CA ALA A 243 -1.51 -14.56 26.71
C ALA A 243 -2.32 -14.51 25.40
N MET A 244 -1.86 -13.75 24.40
CA MET A 244 -2.45 -13.69 23.06
C MET A 244 -2.13 -14.95 22.26
N HIS A 245 -0.89 -15.44 22.32
CA HIS A 245 -0.45 -16.68 21.68
C HIS A 245 -1.12 -17.92 22.29
N ALA A 246 -1.50 -17.88 23.56
CA ALA A 246 -2.27 -18.94 24.23
C ALA A 246 -3.76 -19.02 23.82
N VAL A 247 -4.30 -18.04 23.07
CA VAL A 247 -5.71 -18.06 22.62
C VAL A 247 -5.88 -19.05 21.47
N ASN A 248 -6.42 -20.22 21.81
CA ASN A 248 -6.95 -21.17 20.85
C ASN A 248 -8.42 -20.80 20.54
N SER A 249 -8.69 -20.28 19.33
CA SER A 249 -10.05 -20.06 18.84
C SER A 249 -10.31 -20.87 17.57
N GLU A 250 -11.52 -21.42 17.45
CA GLU A 250 -11.98 -22.04 16.20
C GLU A 250 -12.31 -20.99 15.13
N GLN A 251 -12.67 -19.77 15.55
CA GLN A 251 -13.02 -18.67 14.65
C GLN A 251 -11.80 -18.08 13.91
N THR A 252 -10.60 -18.16 14.49
CA THR A 252 -9.33 -17.70 13.87
C THR A 252 -8.68 -18.78 13.00
N ASN A 253 -9.42 -19.81 12.57
CA ASN A 253 -8.89 -20.99 11.88
C ASN A 253 -7.73 -21.67 12.65
N LYS A 254 -7.78 -21.66 13.99
CA LYS A 254 -6.72 -22.16 14.90
C LYS A 254 -5.39 -21.40 14.82
N ARG A 255 -5.37 -20.17 14.28
CA ARG A 255 -4.24 -19.25 14.44
C ARG A 255 -4.31 -18.58 15.82
N SER A 256 -3.14 -18.41 16.44
CA SER A 256 -2.95 -17.57 17.62
C SER A 256 -3.23 -16.09 17.30
N LEU A 257 -3.68 -15.33 18.30
CA LEU A 257 -3.79 -13.87 18.16
C LEU A 257 -2.39 -13.25 18.05
N GLN A 258 -2.20 -12.33 17.10
CA GLN A 258 -0.90 -11.68 16.91
C GLN A 258 -0.72 -10.39 17.72
N LEU A 259 0.51 -10.17 18.20
CA LEU A 259 0.92 -8.91 18.83
C LEU A 259 1.94 -8.20 17.93
N ILE A 260 1.52 -7.11 17.28
CA ILE A 260 2.43 -6.14 16.66
C ILE A 260 2.69 -5.01 17.66
N TYR A 261 3.93 -4.54 17.76
CA TYR A 261 4.35 -3.50 18.70
C TYR A 261 4.84 -2.23 17.99
N VAL A 262 4.36 -1.05 18.38
CA VAL A 262 4.80 0.22 17.79
C VAL A 262 6.09 0.71 18.45
N ILE A 263 7.11 0.97 17.63
CA ILE A 263 8.41 1.50 18.07
C ILE A 263 8.76 2.79 17.31
N GLY A 264 9.38 3.73 18.02
CA GLY A 264 9.90 4.96 17.42
C GLY A 264 11.33 4.79 16.90
N PRO A 265 11.76 5.62 15.94
CA PRO A 265 13.17 5.73 15.57
C PRO A 265 13.99 6.34 16.73
N PRO A 266 15.32 6.11 16.80
CA PRO A 266 16.20 6.75 17.77
C PRO A 266 16.18 8.28 17.63
N ARG A 267 16.33 9.00 18.74
CA ARG A 267 16.31 10.48 18.73
C ARG A 267 17.59 11.14 18.22
N SER A 268 18.65 10.37 17.96
CA SER A 268 19.93 10.87 17.47
C SER A 268 20.66 9.79 16.67
N GLU A 269 21.77 10.17 16.02
CA GLU A 269 22.63 9.29 15.22
C GLU A 269 23.25 8.12 16.01
N THR A 270 23.09 8.09 17.34
CA THR A 270 23.48 7.00 18.23
C THR A 270 22.35 6.66 19.19
N LEU A 271 22.16 5.37 19.48
CA LEU A 271 21.13 4.92 20.42
C LEU A 271 21.36 5.47 21.83
N GLN A 272 20.39 6.22 22.36
CA GLN A 272 20.35 6.62 23.76
C GLN A 272 19.80 5.49 24.63
N GLU A 273 20.04 5.53 25.95
CA GLU A 273 19.62 4.47 26.87
C GLU A 273 18.10 4.23 26.88
N TYR A 274 17.30 5.26 26.59
CA TYR A 274 15.84 5.17 26.52
C TYR A 274 15.30 4.73 25.15
N ASP A 275 16.06 4.84 24.05
CA ASP A 275 15.61 4.47 22.71
C ASP A 275 15.32 2.97 22.62
N PHE A 276 14.45 2.54 21.68
CA PHE A 276 14.22 1.11 21.43
C PHE A 276 15.39 0.55 20.62
N GLY A 277 16.13 -0.43 21.16
CA GLY A 277 17.36 -0.91 20.54
C GLY A 277 17.40 -2.43 20.28
N PRO A 278 18.52 -2.94 19.70
CA PRO A 278 18.71 -4.36 19.41
C PRO A 278 18.48 -5.28 20.62
N ARG A 279 18.78 -4.79 21.83
CA ARG A 279 18.59 -5.53 23.09
C ARG A 279 17.10 -5.73 23.41
N ASP A 280 16.27 -4.72 23.18
CA ASP A 280 14.83 -4.78 23.43
C ASP A 280 14.13 -5.62 22.35
N LEU A 281 14.54 -5.47 21.08
CA LEU A 281 14.08 -6.31 19.97
C LEU A 281 14.33 -7.80 20.25
N LYS A 282 15.58 -8.17 20.61
CA LYS A 282 15.92 -9.55 20.98
C LYS A 282 15.24 -10.02 22.27
N ASN A 283 14.96 -9.11 23.21
CA ASN A 283 14.22 -9.48 24.42
C ASN A 283 12.79 -9.86 24.05
N LEU A 284 12.11 -9.08 23.20
CA LEU A 284 10.70 -9.26 22.86
C LEU A 284 10.41 -10.31 21.77
N ASP A 285 11.42 -10.83 21.07
CA ASP A 285 11.30 -11.70 19.90
C ASP A 285 10.24 -12.80 20.04
N ASP A 286 10.35 -13.70 21.03
CA ASP A 286 9.41 -14.83 21.22
C ASP A 286 7.93 -14.40 21.41
N ALA A 287 7.69 -13.16 21.86
CA ALA A 287 6.37 -12.68 22.30
C ALA A 287 5.78 -11.59 21.39
N VAL A 288 6.45 -11.20 20.31
CA VAL A 288 6.00 -10.16 19.38
C VAL A 288 6.15 -10.66 17.94
N ASP A 289 5.04 -10.65 17.21
CA ASP A 289 4.94 -11.10 15.83
C ASP A 289 5.59 -10.10 14.85
N GLY A 290 5.57 -8.81 15.18
CA GLY A 290 6.36 -7.80 14.47
C GLY A 290 6.32 -6.40 15.08
N PHE A 291 7.11 -5.49 14.51
CA PHE A 291 7.40 -4.17 15.06
C PHE A 291 7.09 -3.08 14.03
N SER A 292 6.08 -2.26 14.27
CA SER A 292 5.78 -1.10 13.43
C SER A 292 6.72 0.04 13.78
N LEU A 293 7.73 0.24 12.94
CA LEU A 293 8.76 1.26 13.13
C LEU A 293 8.35 2.57 12.43
N MET A 294 8.16 3.64 13.22
CA MET A 294 7.68 4.93 12.72
C MET A 294 8.79 5.74 12.01
N THR A 295 9.30 5.25 10.88
CA THR A 295 10.29 5.95 10.03
C THR A 295 9.67 7.08 9.20
N TYR A 296 8.99 8.00 9.87
CA TYR A 296 8.42 9.24 9.33
C TYR A 296 8.35 10.31 10.45
N ASP A 297 7.84 11.51 10.15
CA ASP A 297 7.88 12.70 11.01
C ASP A 297 9.29 13.14 11.41
N PHE A 298 10.25 13.04 10.48
CA PHE A 298 11.63 13.53 10.64
C PHE A 298 11.69 15.07 10.79
N SER A 299 10.89 15.78 10.00
CA SER A 299 10.71 17.24 10.06
C SER A 299 9.33 17.61 10.60
N GLY A 300 9.21 18.82 11.14
CA GLY A 300 7.97 19.38 11.68
C GLY A 300 7.95 20.90 11.58
N PRO A 301 6.88 21.59 12.04
CA PRO A 301 6.68 23.02 11.78
C PRO A 301 7.80 23.96 12.24
N GLN A 302 8.55 23.58 13.29
CA GLN A 302 9.70 24.34 13.81
C GLN A 302 11.04 24.02 13.12
N ASN A 303 11.07 22.99 12.27
CA ASN A 303 12.21 22.65 11.41
C ASN A 303 11.71 22.04 10.08
N PRO A 304 11.15 22.86 9.17
CA PRO A 304 10.54 22.40 7.92
C PRO A 304 11.48 21.58 7.04
N GLY A 305 10.96 20.52 6.42
CA GLY A 305 11.77 19.62 5.61
C GLY A 305 11.06 18.31 5.22
N PRO A 306 11.81 17.36 4.62
CA PRO A 306 11.31 16.05 4.20
C PRO A 306 10.71 15.21 5.34
N ASN A 307 9.70 14.41 5.03
CA ASN A 307 8.94 13.63 6.02
C ASN A 307 9.75 12.46 6.59
N ALA A 308 10.55 11.81 5.74
CA ALA A 308 11.16 10.52 6.03
C ALA A 308 12.43 10.26 5.17
N PRO A 309 13.53 11.02 5.33
CA PRO A 309 14.70 10.94 4.45
C PRO A 309 15.29 9.52 4.33
N LEU A 310 15.44 9.00 3.11
CA LEU A 310 15.81 7.59 2.90
C LEU A 310 17.10 7.18 3.64
N LYS A 311 18.11 8.06 3.70
CA LYS A 311 19.37 7.83 4.42
C LYS A 311 19.19 7.71 5.95
N TRP A 312 18.23 8.45 6.51
CA TRP A 312 17.85 8.34 7.93
C TRP A 312 17.06 7.05 8.20
N ILE A 313 16.24 6.58 7.25
CA ILE A 313 15.59 5.27 7.32
C ILE A 313 16.66 4.16 7.34
N SER A 314 17.62 4.18 6.42
CA SER A 314 18.74 3.21 6.39
C SER A 314 19.56 3.22 7.69
N ALA A 315 19.94 4.41 8.18
CA ALA A 315 20.68 4.55 9.45
C ALA A 315 19.87 4.05 10.66
N THR A 316 18.55 4.28 10.69
CA THR A 316 17.65 3.75 11.73
C THR A 316 17.63 2.21 11.71
N MET A 317 17.58 1.61 10.52
CA MET A 317 17.64 0.15 10.37
C MET A 317 19.00 -0.43 10.78
N GLU A 318 20.11 0.26 10.45
CA GLU A 318 21.45 -0.14 10.90
C GLU A 318 21.61 -0.08 12.42
N LEU A 319 21.10 0.96 13.08
CA LEU A 319 21.09 1.09 14.55
C LEU A 319 20.23 0.00 15.22
N LEU A 320 19.04 -0.29 14.68
CA LEU A 320 18.10 -1.26 15.27
C LEU A 320 18.51 -2.73 15.06
N LEU A 321 19.10 -3.05 13.91
CA LEU A 321 19.40 -4.44 13.51
C LEU A 321 20.89 -4.81 13.63
N GLY A 322 21.79 -3.85 13.53
CA GLY A 322 23.25 -4.05 13.53
C GLY A 322 23.80 -4.51 12.18
N SER A 323 25.00 -4.01 11.85
CA SER A 323 25.67 -4.22 10.56
C SER A 323 26.44 -5.55 10.43
N THR A 324 26.62 -6.32 11.52
CA THR A 324 27.51 -7.50 11.57
C THR A 324 26.85 -8.74 12.18
N SER A 325 27.54 -9.88 12.14
CA SER A 325 27.07 -11.21 12.54
C SER A 325 26.67 -11.39 14.02
N ASN A 326 27.00 -10.43 14.90
CA ASN A 326 26.52 -10.40 16.29
C ASN A 326 25.23 -9.57 16.48
N GLY A 327 24.71 -8.96 15.41
CA GLY A 327 23.47 -8.18 15.41
C GLY A 327 22.21 -9.04 15.41
N VAL A 328 21.07 -8.35 15.44
CA VAL A 328 19.72 -8.95 15.41
C VAL A 328 19.10 -8.93 14.01
N ARG A 329 19.92 -8.77 12.97
CA ARG A 329 19.52 -8.68 11.56
C ARG A 329 18.67 -9.85 11.04
N HIS A 330 18.73 -11.02 11.68
CA HIS A 330 17.82 -12.14 11.38
C HIS A 330 16.34 -11.82 11.71
N LEU A 331 16.09 -10.87 12.62
CA LEU A 331 14.76 -10.36 12.97
C LEU A 331 14.26 -9.25 12.02
N SER A 332 14.98 -8.93 10.93
CA SER A 332 14.52 -7.93 9.96
C SER A 332 13.14 -8.25 9.39
N HIS A 333 12.82 -9.54 9.21
CA HIS A 333 11.52 -10.02 8.76
C HIS A 333 10.34 -9.68 9.70
N LYS A 334 10.62 -9.33 10.96
CA LYS A 334 9.63 -8.85 11.94
C LYS A 334 9.47 -7.33 11.94
N ILE A 335 10.34 -6.58 11.27
CA ILE A 335 10.20 -5.12 11.17
C ILE A 335 9.16 -4.77 10.09
N PHE A 336 8.31 -3.79 10.37
CA PHE A 336 7.53 -3.07 9.37
C PHE A 336 8.09 -1.65 9.28
N LEU A 337 8.71 -1.32 8.15
CA LEU A 337 9.29 -0.01 7.84
C LEU A 337 8.15 0.99 7.55
N GLY A 338 8.09 2.06 8.35
CA GLY A 338 7.03 3.08 8.28
C GLY A 338 7.11 3.92 7.00
N ILE A 339 5.95 4.07 6.34
CA ILE A 339 5.75 4.93 5.16
C ILE A 339 4.54 5.83 5.43
N ASN A 340 4.74 7.14 5.34
CA ASN A 340 3.66 8.13 5.39
C ASN A 340 2.89 8.20 4.07
N PHE A 341 1.56 8.27 4.15
CA PHE A 341 0.63 8.54 3.03
C PHE A 341 0.00 9.95 3.09
N TYR A 342 0.24 10.68 4.18
CA TYR A 342 0.12 12.15 4.26
C TYR A 342 1.44 12.80 3.85
N GLY A 343 1.39 14.11 3.59
CA GLY A 343 2.56 14.97 3.52
C GLY A 343 2.48 16.09 4.56
N ASN A 344 3.39 17.05 4.47
CA ASN A 344 3.32 18.30 5.23
C ASN A 344 3.35 19.52 4.28
N ASP A 345 2.64 20.57 4.68
CA ASP A 345 2.75 21.92 4.13
C ASP A 345 3.29 22.83 5.24
N PHE A 346 4.49 23.38 5.06
CA PHE A 346 5.19 24.17 6.08
C PHE A 346 5.41 25.62 5.66
N ILE A 347 5.28 26.54 6.61
CA ILE A 347 5.61 27.96 6.43
C ILE A 347 7.13 28.14 6.42
N VAL A 348 7.66 28.74 5.35
CA VAL A 348 9.09 29.05 5.17
C VAL A 348 9.38 30.47 5.66
N SER A 349 9.44 30.62 6.98
CA SER A 349 9.76 31.88 7.65
C SER A 349 11.17 32.39 7.29
N ARG A 350 11.26 33.61 6.75
CA ARG A 350 12.54 34.26 6.40
C ARG A 350 13.19 34.96 7.60
N GLY A 351 13.65 34.20 8.58
CA GLY A 351 14.45 34.74 9.69
C GLY A 351 14.65 33.78 10.85
N GLU A 352 15.76 33.94 11.58
CA GLU A 352 15.96 33.30 12.88
C GLU A 352 14.90 33.83 13.86
N GLY A 353 14.18 32.92 14.54
CA GLY A 353 13.16 33.30 15.52
C GLY A 353 11.77 33.67 14.94
N GLY A 354 11.51 33.39 13.65
CA GLY A 354 10.12 33.38 13.16
C GLY A 354 9.37 32.16 13.67
N ASP A 355 8.13 32.34 14.15
CA ASP A 355 7.28 31.23 14.61
C ASP A 355 7.07 30.19 13.49
N GLY A 356 7.54 28.97 13.71
CA GLY A 356 7.38 27.87 12.76
C GLY A 356 5.92 27.41 12.66
N GLY A 357 5.44 27.10 11.46
CA GLY A 357 4.03 26.87 11.19
C GLY A 357 3.73 25.98 9.99
N GLY A 358 2.45 25.69 9.78
CA GLY A 358 1.99 24.63 8.88
C GLY A 358 1.89 23.27 9.59
N GLY A 359 1.75 22.18 8.82
CA GLY A 359 1.59 20.83 9.34
C GLY A 359 1.06 19.83 8.31
N ALA A 360 0.50 18.71 8.80
CA ALA A 360 0.13 17.58 7.97
C ALA A 360 -1.04 17.87 7.01
N ILE A 361 -0.91 17.41 5.76
CA ILE A 361 -1.88 17.55 4.67
C ILE A 361 -2.28 16.19 4.08
N THR A 362 -3.55 16.05 3.70
CA THR A 362 -4.08 14.87 3.01
C THR A 362 -3.89 14.97 1.49
N GLY A 363 -4.11 13.86 0.77
CA GLY A 363 -4.14 13.86 -0.69
C GLY A 363 -5.19 14.83 -1.28
N SER A 364 -6.31 15.07 -0.58
CA SER A 364 -7.32 16.07 -0.96
C SER A 364 -6.75 17.49 -0.96
N ASP A 365 -5.97 17.82 0.06
CA ASP A 365 -5.36 19.14 0.25
C ASP A 365 -4.21 19.32 -0.76
N TYR A 366 -3.34 18.32 -0.88
CA TYR A 366 -2.26 18.26 -1.87
C TYR A 366 -2.78 18.46 -3.30
N LEU A 367 -3.80 17.71 -3.73
CA LEU A 367 -4.42 17.88 -5.05
C LEU A 367 -5.08 19.27 -5.22
N SER A 368 -5.48 19.93 -4.14
CA SER A 368 -6.03 21.29 -4.17
C SER A 368 -4.93 22.35 -4.32
N LEU A 369 -3.80 22.17 -3.62
CA LEU A 369 -2.61 23.01 -3.79
C LEU A 369 -2.04 22.89 -5.21
N LEU A 370 -1.95 21.68 -5.77
CA LEU A 370 -1.53 21.47 -7.17
C LEU A 370 -2.45 22.19 -8.17
N LYS A 371 -3.78 22.17 -7.95
CA LYS A 371 -4.75 22.88 -8.81
C LYS A 371 -4.64 24.41 -8.70
N LYS A 372 -4.49 24.95 -7.48
CA LYS A 372 -4.41 26.40 -7.22
C LYS A 372 -3.09 26.99 -7.70
N HIS A 373 -1.97 26.40 -7.29
CA HIS A 373 -0.63 27.00 -7.47
C HIS A 373 0.13 26.48 -8.70
N ARG A 374 -0.28 25.36 -9.30
CA ARG A 374 0.33 24.75 -10.50
C ARG A 374 1.87 24.66 -10.42
N PRO A 375 2.42 24.12 -9.32
CA PRO A 375 3.81 24.28 -8.98
C PRO A 375 4.74 23.41 -9.84
N VAL A 376 6.01 23.80 -9.91
CA VAL A 376 7.08 22.91 -10.37
C VAL A 376 7.48 22.01 -9.20
N LEU A 377 7.27 20.70 -9.34
CA LEU A 377 7.77 19.72 -8.38
C LEU A 377 9.28 19.52 -8.60
N GLN A 378 10.01 19.33 -7.51
CA GLN A 378 11.45 19.12 -7.48
C GLN A 378 11.73 17.79 -6.79
N TRP A 379 12.65 16.99 -7.33
CA TRP A 379 13.17 15.79 -6.66
C TRP A 379 14.42 16.16 -5.86
N GLU A 380 14.47 15.75 -4.59
CA GLU A 380 15.59 16.03 -3.70
C GLU A 380 16.37 14.74 -3.38
N GLU A 381 17.55 14.59 -3.97
CA GLU A 381 18.37 13.36 -3.97
C GLU A 381 18.98 12.98 -2.61
N ARG A 382 18.90 13.82 -1.57
CA ARG A 382 19.41 13.49 -0.23
C ARG A 382 18.36 12.79 0.64
N SER A 383 17.11 13.21 0.51
CA SER A 383 15.94 12.66 1.21
C SER A 383 15.14 11.65 0.38
N GLU A 384 15.30 11.69 -0.95
CA GLU A 384 14.52 10.91 -1.91
C GLU A 384 13.01 11.19 -1.78
N GLU A 385 12.66 12.48 -1.73
CA GLU A 385 11.29 12.99 -1.72
C GLU A 385 11.07 14.02 -2.82
N HIS A 386 9.81 14.18 -3.23
CA HIS A 386 9.38 15.33 -4.02
C HIS A 386 8.95 16.45 -3.08
N LEU A 387 9.39 17.68 -3.39
CA LEU A 387 8.87 18.90 -2.78
C LEU A 387 8.41 19.91 -3.83
N PHE A 388 7.61 20.89 -3.40
CA PHE A 388 7.42 22.12 -4.15
C PHE A 388 7.26 23.33 -3.23
N PHE A 389 7.43 24.53 -3.80
CA PHE A 389 7.22 25.79 -3.11
C PHE A 389 6.08 26.58 -3.74
N TYR A 390 5.35 27.36 -2.94
CA TYR A 390 4.36 28.32 -3.43
C TYR A 390 4.25 29.53 -2.50
N PRO A 391 3.88 30.73 -3.01
CA PRO A 391 3.45 31.84 -2.17
C PRO A 391 1.94 31.74 -1.88
N ASP A 392 1.56 31.94 -0.62
CA ASP A 392 0.16 32.08 -0.22
C ASP A 392 -0.44 33.43 -0.67
N ASP A 393 -1.71 33.66 -0.34
CA ASP A 393 -2.44 34.88 -0.72
C ASP A 393 -1.94 36.14 0.04
N ASN A 394 -1.12 35.98 1.08
CA ASN A 394 -0.40 37.02 1.83
C ASN A 394 1.09 37.16 1.42
N HIS A 395 1.54 36.42 0.40
CA HIS A 395 2.93 36.31 -0.07
C HIS A 395 3.93 35.65 0.91
N ILE A 396 3.42 34.92 1.91
CA ILE A 396 4.19 34.01 2.76
C ILE A 396 4.59 32.80 1.89
N ASN A 397 5.84 32.35 1.98
CA ASN A 397 6.30 31.20 1.19
C ASN A 397 6.03 29.91 1.97
N HIS A 398 5.52 28.91 1.27
CA HIS A 398 5.25 27.57 1.77
C HIS A 398 6.18 26.55 1.09
N ALA A 399 6.49 25.46 1.80
CA ALA A 399 7.20 24.29 1.30
C ALA A 399 6.39 23.03 1.58
N VAL A 400 6.02 22.32 0.51
CA VAL A 400 5.15 21.15 0.56
C VAL A 400 5.95 19.90 0.26
N PHE A 401 5.94 18.94 1.18
CA PHE A 401 6.57 17.63 1.04
C PHE A 401 5.48 16.56 1.12
N TYR A 402 5.08 15.96 0.00
CA TYR A 402 4.03 14.94 -0.06
C TYR A 402 4.53 13.71 -0.83
N PRO A 403 4.17 12.48 -0.43
CA PRO A 403 4.63 11.26 -1.10
C PRO A 403 4.37 11.25 -2.61
N SER A 404 5.30 10.68 -3.36
CA SER A 404 5.14 10.43 -4.79
C SER A 404 5.30 8.94 -5.08
N LEU A 405 4.95 8.54 -6.31
CA LEU A 405 5.17 7.16 -6.75
C LEU A 405 6.64 6.74 -6.65
N LEU A 406 7.58 7.66 -6.92
CA LEU A 406 9.00 7.40 -6.76
C LEU A 406 9.42 7.33 -5.29
N SER A 407 9.01 8.30 -4.46
CA SER A 407 9.41 8.32 -3.04
C SER A 407 8.89 7.09 -2.28
N ILE A 408 7.72 6.57 -2.64
CA ILE A 408 7.22 5.30 -2.12
C ILE A 408 8.02 4.12 -2.72
N SER A 409 8.26 4.06 -4.04
CA SER A 409 9.02 2.94 -4.66
C SER A 409 10.39 2.72 -4.02
N VAL A 410 11.17 3.78 -3.81
CA VAL A 410 12.53 3.64 -3.22
C VAL A 410 12.49 3.19 -1.75
N ARG A 411 11.43 3.51 -1.01
CA ARG A 411 11.19 3.02 0.37
C ARG A 411 10.73 1.55 0.37
N LEU A 412 9.92 1.14 -0.61
CA LEU A 412 9.60 -0.28 -0.84
C LEU A 412 10.84 -1.09 -1.25
N GLU A 413 11.76 -0.50 -2.00
CA GLU A 413 13.05 -1.11 -2.36
C GLU A 413 13.99 -1.20 -1.16
N GLU A 414 14.05 -0.18 -0.30
CA GLU A 414 14.79 -0.25 0.97
C GLU A 414 14.25 -1.36 1.87
N ALA A 415 12.93 -1.48 2.03
CA ALA A 415 12.32 -2.59 2.77
C ALA A 415 12.72 -3.97 2.19
N ARG A 416 12.71 -4.11 0.86
CA ARG A 416 13.19 -5.33 0.15
C ARG A 416 14.68 -5.60 0.40
N LYS A 417 15.56 -4.58 0.49
CA LYS A 417 17.00 -4.74 0.80
C LYS A 417 17.23 -5.27 2.23
N TRP A 418 16.40 -4.83 3.18
CA TRP A 418 16.44 -5.31 4.57
C TRP A 418 15.74 -6.66 4.77
N GLY A 419 14.85 -7.05 3.85
CA GLY A 419 14.00 -8.23 3.98
C GLY A 419 12.87 -8.04 4.99
N CYS A 420 12.44 -6.79 5.21
CA CYS A 420 11.40 -6.41 6.14
C CYS A 420 10.08 -6.09 5.43
N GLY A 421 8.99 -6.04 6.20
CA GLY A 421 7.70 -5.53 5.74
C GLY A 421 7.62 -4.01 5.81
N ILE A 422 6.41 -3.47 5.59
CA ILE A 422 6.12 -2.02 5.67
C ILE A 422 4.88 -1.72 6.52
N SER A 423 4.82 -0.56 7.16
CA SER A 423 3.63 -0.06 7.85
C SER A 423 3.20 1.31 7.28
N ILE A 424 1.96 1.42 6.81
CA ILE A 424 1.46 2.59 6.09
C ILE A 424 0.57 3.43 7.02
N TRP A 425 0.96 4.67 7.29
CA TRP A 425 0.16 5.65 8.04
C TRP A 425 -0.28 6.81 7.13
N GLU A 426 -1.56 6.95 6.79
CA GLU A 426 -2.61 5.93 6.83
C GLU A 426 -3.40 5.89 5.50
N ILE A 427 -4.12 4.81 5.22
CA ILE A 427 -4.61 4.52 3.85
C ILE A 427 -5.84 5.34 3.39
N GLY A 428 -6.38 6.22 4.23
CA GLY A 428 -7.32 7.28 3.83
C GLY A 428 -6.67 8.58 3.33
N GLN A 429 -5.43 8.88 3.74
CA GLN A 429 -4.69 10.10 3.38
C GLN A 429 -4.07 10.06 1.97
N GLY A 430 -3.79 8.87 1.44
CA GLY A 430 -3.06 8.69 0.18
C GLY A 430 -3.86 8.99 -1.10
N LEU A 431 -3.16 8.84 -2.22
CA LEU A 431 -3.71 8.85 -3.58
C LEU A 431 -3.90 7.41 -4.08
N ASP A 432 -5.02 7.10 -4.73
CA ASP A 432 -5.39 5.72 -5.10
C ASP A 432 -4.29 4.99 -5.90
N TYR A 433 -3.60 5.68 -6.81
CA TYR A 433 -2.51 5.11 -7.60
C TYR A 433 -1.27 4.66 -6.80
N PHE A 434 -1.15 4.99 -5.50
CA PHE A 434 -0.11 4.45 -4.63
C PHE A 434 -0.29 2.94 -4.39
N PHE A 435 -1.53 2.44 -4.40
CA PHE A 435 -1.80 1.02 -4.19
C PHE A 435 -1.32 0.15 -5.38
N ASP A 436 -1.07 0.72 -6.57
CA ASP A 436 -0.41 0.02 -7.68
C ASP A 436 1.06 -0.36 -7.39
N LEU A 437 1.69 0.18 -6.34
CA LEU A 437 3.07 -0.15 -5.93
C LEU A 437 3.15 -1.38 -5.00
N LEU A 438 2.03 -1.77 -4.38
CA LEU A 438 1.93 -2.83 -3.36
C LEU A 438 1.63 -4.22 -3.94
#